data_AF-A0A1U9YVG0-F1
#
_entry.id   AF-A0A1U9YVG0-F1
#
_cell.length_a   1.000
_cell.length_b   1.000
_cell.length_c   1.000
_cell.angle_alpha   90.00
_cell.angle_beta   90.00
_cell.angle_gamma   90.00
#
_symmetry.space_group_name_H-M   'P 1'
#
loop_
_entity.id
_entity.type
_entity.pdbx_description
1 polymer ?
#
loop_
_entity_poly.entity_id
_entity_poly.type
_entity_poly.pdbx_seq_one_letter_code
_entity_poly.pdbx_strand_id
1 'polypeptide(L)'
;MVGTDKFSNFESSDPYGVIDEGFSATLIYRPNMMTMGRPVWDRLKRHPRLIKAIKGGLTEDGAITKQQFADLFEISLENLLIGEAWINTARKGQQVNLQRVWGNAISLRYVDVSKQAAVDSVMTWGFTAELGTRISGSIEDPDIGLEGGERVRVGERVRELVVAKSLGYLIRNPI
;
A
#
# COMPACT_ATOMS: atom_id res chain seq x y z
N MET A 1 -7.27 11.64 -10.95
CA MET A 1 -6.51 12.63 -11.75
C MET A 1 -6.84 12.42 -13.23
N VAL A 2 -6.83 13.48 -14.03
CA VAL A 2 -7.18 13.44 -15.47
C VAL A 2 -6.09 14.14 -16.29
N GLY A 3 -5.89 13.69 -17.53
CA GLY A 3 -5.03 14.36 -18.50
C GLY A 3 -3.62 14.68 -17.99
N THR A 4 -3.27 15.97 -18.01
CA THR A 4 -1.95 16.52 -17.68
C THR A 4 -1.57 16.46 -16.20
N ASP A 5 -2.54 16.16 -15.32
CA ASP A 5 -2.30 16.05 -13.88
C ASP A 5 -1.69 14.70 -13.50
N LYS A 6 -1.69 13.73 -14.42
CA LYS A 6 -1.11 12.41 -14.20
C LYS A 6 0.41 12.51 -14.11
N PHE A 7 1.00 11.80 -13.16
CA PHE A 7 2.44 11.67 -12.91
C PHE A 7 3.19 10.93 -14.03
N SER A 8 2.48 10.39 -15.02
CA SER A 8 3.06 9.93 -16.28
C SER A 8 3.46 11.08 -17.20
N ASN A 9 2.93 12.29 -16.98
CA ASN A 9 3.34 13.52 -17.68
C ASN A 9 4.48 14.20 -16.91
N PHE A 10 5.70 14.05 -17.41
CA PHE A 10 6.90 14.59 -16.77
C PHE A 10 7.14 16.08 -17.00
N GLU A 11 6.37 16.73 -17.88
CA GLU A 11 6.53 18.14 -18.21
C GLU A 11 5.69 19.04 -17.30
N SER A 12 4.40 18.71 -17.15
CA SER A 12 3.43 19.59 -16.49
C SER A 12 2.93 19.11 -15.13
N SER A 13 3.08 17.82 -14.80
CA SER A 13 2.51 17.31 -13.54
C SER A 13 3.38 17.67 -12.33
N ASP A 14 2.73 17.84 -11.18
CA ASP A 14 3.39 18.13 -9.92
C ASP A 14 3.08 17.06 -8.86
N PRO A 15 3.79 15.92 -8.90
CA PRO A 15 3.63 14.89 -7.87
C PRO A 15 4.07 15.33 -6.48
N TYR A 16 4.96 16.32 -6.37
CA TYR A 16 5.37 16.82 -5.06
C TYR A 16 4.21 17.54 -4.38
N GLY A 17 3.64 18.55 -5.04
CA GLY A 17 2.51 19.31 -4.52
C GLY A 17 1.29 18.45 -4.23
N VAL A 18 0.94 17.51 -5.12
CA VAL A 18 -0.22 16.62 -4.93
C VAL A 18 -0.06 15.68 -3.74
N ILE A 19 1.15 15.14 -3.53
CA ILE A 19 1.41 14.24 -2.40
C ILE A 19 1.48 15.05 -1.09
N ASP A 20 2.11 16.22 -1.10
CA ASP A 20 2.21 17.09 0.07
C ASP A 20 0.83 17.64 0.51
N GLU A 21 -0.02 18.01 -0.44
CA GLU A 21 -1.44 18.32 -0.17
C GLU A 21 -2.13 17.12 0.49
N GLY A 22 -1.87 15.91 0.01
CA GLY A 22 -2.41 14.68 0.59
C GLY A 22 -1.97 14.42 2.04
N PHE A 23 -0.74 14.81 2.40
CA PHE A 23 -0.27 14.75 3.80
C PHE A 23 -0.93 15.81 4.69
N SER A 24 -1.38 16.92 4.10
CA SER A 24 -2.03 18.03 4.80
C SER A 24 -3.56 17.92 4.82
N ALA A 25 -4.14 17.05 3.99
CA ALA A 25 -5.60 16.90 3.83
C ALA A 25 -6.28 16.08 4.94
N THR A 26 -5.52 15.33 5.76
CA THR A 26 -6.10 14.51 6.83
C THR A 26 -6.40 15.32 8.09
N LEU A 27 -7.42 14.91 8.82
CA LEU A 27 -7.88 15.61 10.01
C LEU A 27 -7.02 15.26 11.23
N ILE A 28 -6.48 16.28 11.91
CA ILE A 28 -5.74 16.23 13.19
C ILE A 28 -4.38 15.51 13.13
N TYR A 29 -4.31 14.31 12.53
CA TYR A 29 -3.07 13.55 12.43
C TYR A 29 -2.53 13.58 11.00
N ARG A 30 -1.25 13.93 10.86
CA ARG A 30 -0.51 13.81 9.59
C ARG A 30 -0.33 12.31 9.27
N PRO A 31 -0.51 11.88 8.02
CA PRO A 31 -0.24 10.50 7.63
C PRO A 31 1.21 10.12 7.92
N ASN A 32 1.44 8.94 8.48
CA ASN A 32 2.78 8.41 8.74
C ASN A 32 3.15 7.27 7.79
N MET A 33 2.17 6.71 7.07
CA MET A 33 2.32 5.59 6.15
C MET A 33 1.83 5.92 4.76
N MET A 34 2.65 5.57 3.76
CA MET A 34 2.31 5.70 2.35
C MET A 34 2.40 4.35 1.66
N THR A 35 1.36 3.99 0.92
CA THR A 35 1.33 2.77 0.10
C THR A 35 1.00 3.10 -1.33
N MET A 36 1.76 2.57 -2.28
CA MET A 36 1.52 2.81 -3.70
C MET A 36 1.76 1.56 -4.54
N GLY A 37 1.08 1.48 -5.68
CA GLY A 37 1.36 0.42 -6.65
C GLY A 37 2.75 0.54 -7.26
N ARG A 38 3.39 -0.60 -7.55
CA ARG A 38 4.67 -0.67 -8.28
C ARG A 38 4.73 0.24 -9.52
N PRO A 39 3.71 0.28 -10.40
CA PRO A 39 3.76 1.13 -11.60
C PRO A 39 3.84 2.62 -11.28
N VAL A 40 3.22 3.05 -10.18
CA VAL A 40 3.24 4.45 -9.73
C VAL A 40 4.63 4.83 -9.25
N TRP A 41 5.25 3.98 -8.42
CA TRP A 41 6.62 4.18 -7.97
C TRP A 41 7.62 4.26 -9.14
N ASP A 42 7.43 3.44 -10.18
CA ASP A 42 8.31 3.46 -11.35
C ASP A 42 8.27 4.78 -12.13
N ARG A 43 7.17 5.54 -12.05
CA ARG A 43 7.06 6.90 -12.59
C ARG A 43 7.61 7.94 -11.62
N LEU A 44 7.21 7.90 -10.35
CA LEU A 44 7.65 8.86 -9.33
C LEU A 44 9.17 8.89 -9.18
N LYS A 45 9.82 7.72 -9.15
CA LYS A 45 11.27 7.65 -8.96
C LYS A 45 12.09 8.34 -10.06
N ARG A 46 11.49 8.61 -11.22
CA ARG A 46 12.12 9.26 -12.38
C ARG A 46 11.52 10.63 -12.68
N HIS A 47 10.65 11.15 -11.82
CA HIS A 47 9.93 12.36 -12.12
C HIS A 47 10.84 13.60 -11.94
N PRO A 48 11.02 14.47 -12.95
CA PRO A 48 11.97 15.58 -12.90
C PRO A 48 11.73 16.53 -11.71
N ARG A 49 10.46 16.83 -11.38
CA ARG A 49 10.11 17.64 -10.20
C ARG A 49 10.63 17.06 -8.88
N LEU A 50 10.52 15.74 -8.67
CA LEU A 50 11.00 15.09 -7.45
C LEU A 50 12.53 15.02 -7.43
N ILE A 51 13.15 14.76 -8.59
CA ILE A 51 14.61 14.79 -8.72
C ILE A 51 15.15 16.18 -8.39
N LYS A 52 14.53 17.24 -8.92
CA LYS A 52 14.89 18.64 -8.63
C LYS A 52 14.74 18.98 -7.14
N ALA A 53 13.64 18.56 -6.52
CA ALA A 53 13.38 18.78 -5.09
C ALA A 53 14.43 18.13 -4.20
N ILE A 54 14.88 16.91 -4.54
CA ILE A 54 15.87 16.15 -3.74
C ILE A 54 17.31 16.59 -4.03
N LYS A 55 17.65 16.85 -5.29
CA LYS A 55 19.05 17.12 -5.72
C LYS A 55 19.39 18.60 -5.88
N GLY A 56 18.51 19.51 -5.45
CA GLY A 56 18.76 20.95 -5.49
C GLY A 56 18.83 21.54 -6.91
N GLY A 57 18.12 20.95 -7.88
CA GLY A 57 17.95 21.51 -9.23
C GLY A 57 19.15 21.39 -10.18
N LEU A 58 20.29 20.84 -9.76
CA LEU A 58 21.50 20.73 -10.59
C LEU A 58 21.46 19.61 -11.64
N THR A 59 20.55 18.63 -11.47
CA THR A 59 20.38 17.51 -12.40
C THR A 59 18.90 17.17 -12.53
N GLU A 60 18.45 16.95 -13.77
CA GLU A 60 17.11 16.43 -14.06
C GLU A 60 17.13 14.93 -14.35
N ASP A 61 18.33 14.38 -14.53
CA ASP A 61 18.54 12.99 -14.90
C ASP A 61 18.77 12.06 -13.69
N GLY A 62 18.34 10.82 -13.89
CA GLY A 62 18.56 9.71 -12.98
C GLY A 62 17.29 9.22 -12.30
N ALA A 63 17.46 8.62 -11.14
CA ALA A 63 16.36 8.16 -10.31
C ALA A 63 16.62 8.50 -8.84
N ILE A 64 15.55 8.67 -8.08
CA ILE A 64 15.61 8.83 -6.62
C ILE A 64 15.47 7.47 -5.94
N THR A 65 16.16 7.30 -4.81
CA THR A 65 16.01 6.11 -3.98
C THR A 65 14.76 6.20 -3.11
N LYS A 66 14.32 5.07 -2.55
CA LYS A 66 13.20 5.05 -1.59
C LYS A 66 13.52 5.89 -0.35
N GLN A 67 14.76 5.86 0.12
CA GLN A 67 15.20 6.65 1.27
C GLN A 67 15.06 8.15 0.98
N GLN A 68 15.61 8.63 -0.13
CA GLN A 68 15.51 10.04 -0.51
C GLN A 68 14.06 10.52 -0.67
N PHE A 69 13.19 9.65 -1.19
CA PHE A 69 11.77 9.94 -1.29
C PHE A 69 11.08 9.98 0.08
N ALA A 70 11.42 9.05 0.98
CA ALA A 70 10.90 9.03 2.34
C ALA A 70 11.34 10.27 3.13
N ASP A 71 12.61 10.67 2.99
CA ASP A 71 13.18 11.88 3.60
C ASP A 71 12.48 13.14 3.09
N LEU A 72 12.22 13.24 1.77
CA LEU A 72 11.53 14.39 1.16
C LEU A 72 10.13 14.62 1.74
N PHE A 73 9.41 13.56 2.07
CA PHE A 73 8.05 13.63 2.63
C PHE A 73 8.00 13.47 4.15
N GLU A 74 9.16 13.43 4.81
CA GLU A 74 9.30 13.30 6.26
C GLU A 74 8.61 12.05 6.83
N ILE A 75 8.70 10.92 6.13
CA ILE A 75 8.19 9.62 6.59
C ILE A 75 9.32 8.62 6.81
N SER A 76 9.14 7.71 7.77
CA SER A 76 10.08 6.59 7.95
C SER A 76 10.07 5.67 6.73
N LEU A 77 11.24 5.19 6.30
CA LEU A 77 11.37 4.29 5.14
C LEU A 77 10.52 3.01 5.29
N GLU A 78 10.41 2.48 6.50
CA GLU A 78 9.58 1.30 6.82
C GLU A 78 8.08 1.52 6.53
N ASN A 79 7.63 2.77 6.56
CA ASN A 79 6.25 3.15 6.31
C ASN A 79 6.01 3.53 4.82
N LEU A 80 7.03 3.45 3.97
CA LEU A 80 6.92 3.57 2.52
C LEU A 80 6.77 2.19 1.86
N LEU A 81 5.51 1.80 1.64
CA LEU A 81 5.14 0.47 1.14
C LEU A 81 4.89 0.52 -0.38
N ILE A 82 5.62 -0.31 -1.13
CA ILE A 82 5.43 -0.45 -2.58
C ILE A 82 4.83 -1.81 -2.87
N GLY A 83 3.60 -1.78 -3.38
CA GLY A 83 2.79 -2.94 -3.67
C GLY A 83 3.19 -3.66 -4.95
N GLU A 84 3.77 -4.85 -4.83
CA GLU A 84 4.24 -5.65 -5.98
C GLU A 84 3.35 -6.87 -6.29
N ALA A 85 2.41 -7.21 -5.41
CA ALA A 85 1.56 -8.39 -5.53
C ALA A 85 0.70 -8.39 -6.82
N TRP A 86 0.52 -9.60 -7.37
CA TRP A 86 -0.37 -9.90 -8.49
C TRP A 86 -1.43 -10.91 -8.07
N ILE A 87 -2.62 -10.81 -8.65
CA ILE A 87 -3.70 -11.77 -8.50
C ILE A 87 -4.21 -12.20 -9.88
N ASN A 88 -4.58 -13.47 -10.01
CA ASN A 88 -5.34 -13.94 -11.17
C ASN A 88 -6.82 -13.66 -10.92
N THR A 89 -7.41 -12.76 -11.71
CA THR A 89 -8.83 -12.41 -11.62
C THR A 89 -9.71 -13.29 -12.51
N ALA A 90 -9.11 -14.19 -13.31
CA ALA A 90 -9.86 -15.14 -14.12
C ALA A 90 -10.49 -16.23 -13.25
N ARG A 91 -11.70 -16.65 -13.61
CA ARG A 91 -12.35 -17.81 -12.98
C ARG A 91 -11.58 -19.08 -13.30
N LYS A 92 -11.68 -20.08 -12.41
CA LYS A 92 -11.06 -21.40 -12.62
C LYS A 92 -11.47 -21.97 -13.99
N GLY A 93 -10.47 -22.37 -14.79
CA GLY A 93 -10.65 -22.92 -16.14
C GLY A 93 -10.68 -21.90 -17.28
N GLN A 94 -10.62 -20.59 -17.00
CA GLN A 94 -10.48 -19.54 -18.02
C GLN A 94 -9.01 -19.16 -18.25
N GLN A 95 -8.74 -18.47 -19.35
CA GLN A 95 -7.40 -17.93 -19.62
C GLN A 95 -6.97 -17.01 -18.47
N VAL A 96 -5.73 -17.18 -18.04
CA VAL A 96 -5.14 -16.42 -16.92
C VAL A 96 -5.20 -14.92 -17.21
N ASN A 97 -5.72 -14.15 -16.25
CA ASN A 97 -5.76 -12.70 -16.31
C ASN A 97 -5.12 -12.13 -15.02
N LEU A 98 -3.85 -11.73 -15.12
CA LEU A 98 -3.09 -11.20 -13.98
C LEU A 98 -3.32 -9.69 -13.83
N GLN A 99 -3.71 -9.28 -12.63
CA GLN A 99 -3.87 -7.87 -12.25
C GLN A 99 -3.04 -7.53 -11.02
N ARG A 100 -2.53 -6.30 -10.96
CA ARG A 100 -1.79 -5.78 -9.78
C ARG A 100 -2.79 -5.50 -8.65
N VAL A 101 -2.52 -6.02 -7.46
CA VAL A 101 -3.39 -5.83 -6.28
C VAL A 101 -3.54 -4.37 -5.90
N TRP A 102 -2.42 -3.63 -5.92
CA TRP A 102 -2.36 -2.23 -5.49
C TRP A 102 -2.65 -1.23 -6.63
N GLY A 103 -2.78 -1.73 -7.87
CA GLY A 103 -3.23 -0.97 -9.03
C GLY A 103 -2.49 0.36 -9.27
N ASN A 104 -3.25 1.31 -9.83
CA ASN A 104 -2.83 2.70 -10.07
C ASN A 104 -3.40 3.60 -8.98
N ALA A 105 -2.79 3.55 -7.79
CA ALA A 105 -3.20 4.35 -6.65
C ALA A 105 -2.03 4.64 -5.70
N ILE A 106 -2.17 5.72 -4.93
CA ILE A 106 -1.35 6.05 -3.76
C ILE A 106 -2.30 6.27 -2.59
N SER A 107 -2.04 5.62 -1.47
CA SER A 107 -2.78 5.78 -0.22
C SER A 107 -1.86 6.34 0.85
N LEU A 108 -2.27 7.44 1.46
CA LEU A 108 -1.63 8.07 2.61
C LEU A 108 -2.52 7.80 3.82
N ARG A 109 -1.96 7.27 4.90
CA ARG A 109 -2.73 6.86 6.09
C ARG A 109 -1.94 7.16 7.35
N TYR A 110 -2.65 7.54 8.41
CA TYR A 110 -2.11 7.47 9.76
C TYR A 110 -2.43 6.09 10.36
N VAL A 111 -1.38 5.35 10.71
CA VAL A 111 -1.47 4.04 11.34
C VAL A 111 -0.74 4.09 12.68
N ASP A 112 -1.50 3.92 13.76
CA ASP A 112 -0.94 3.72 15.09
C ASP A 112 -0.90 2.21 15.41
N VAL A 113 0.32 1.69 15.60
CA VAL A 113 0.59 0.28 15.91
C VAL A 113 0.33 -0.06 17.38
N SER A 114 0.15 0.94 18.25
CA SER A 114 -0.16 0.72 19.66
C SER A 114 -1.63 0.31 19.88
N LYS A 115 -2.49 0.37 18.85
CA LYS A 115 -3.90 -0.01 18.98
C LYS A 115 -4.02 -1.51 19.28
N GLN A 116 -4.65 -1.83 20.41
CA GLN A 116 -4.80 -3.21 20.90
C GLN A 116 -6.25 -3.69 20.81
N ALA A 117 -7.22 -2.77 20.81
CA ALA A 117 -8.64 -3.13 20.79
C ALA A 117 -9.47 -2.19 19.91
N ALA A 118 -10.60 -2.70 19.42
CA ALA A 118 -11.52 -1.92 18.60
C ALA A 118 -12.11 -0.70 19.33
N VAL A 119 -12.27 -0.80 20.66
CA VAL A 119 -12.91 0.21 21.52
C VAL A 119 -11.93 1.04 22.35
N ASP A 120 -10.62 0.88 22.16
CA ASP A 120 -9.65 1.72 22.86
C ASP A 120 -9.66 3.17 22.32
N SER A 121 -9.01 4.08 23.06
CA SER A 121 -8.91 5.50 22.69
C SER A 121 -7.81 5.80 21.66
N VAL A 122 -7.15 4.77 21.12
CA VAL A 122 -6.09 4.95 20.13
C VAL A 122 -6.73 5.14 18.76
N MET A 123 -6.43 6.26 18.14
CA MET A 123 -6.98 6.63 16.84
C MET A 123 -6.08 6.10 15.73
N THR A 124 -6.62 5.35 14.76
CA THR A 124 -5.86 4.81 13.62
C THR A 124 -6.77 4.69 12.41
N TRP A 125 -6.26 4.79 11.19
CA TRP A 125 -7.08 4.72 9.97
C TRP A 125 -7.85 3.41 9.85
N GLY A 126 -7.19 2.30 10.14
CA GLY A 126 -7.75 0.96 10.01
C GLY A 126 -6.85 -0.09 10.63
N PHE A 127 -7.41 -1.28 10.82
CA PHE A 127 -6.72 -2.43 11.40
C PHE A 127 -7.36 -3.73 10.91
N THR A 128 -6.66 -4.83 11.09
CA THR A 128 -7.19 -6.18 10.87
C THR A 128 -7.75 -6.69 12.19
N ALA A 129 -9.06 -6.81 12.29
CA ALA A 129 -9.73 -7.35 13.47
C ALA A 129 -9.66 -8.88 13.44
N GLU A 130 -9.11 -9.49 14.48
CA GLU A 130 -9.09 -10.93 14.68
C GLU A 130 -10.18 -11.36 15.66
N LEU A 131 -10.89 -12.45 15.36
CA LEU A 131 -11.85 -13.10 16.25
C LEU A 131 -11.29 -14.42 16.78
N GLY A 132 -10.88 -14.42 18.04
CA GLY A 132 -10.28 -15.57 18.70
C GLY A 132 -8.80 -15.68 18.39
N THR A 133 -8.30 -16.91 18.34
CA THR A 133 -6.90 -17.21 18.00
C THR A 133 -6.83 -18.09 16.76
N ARG A 134 -5.66 -18.09 16.11
CA ARG A 134 -5.33 -19.03 15.03
C ARG A 134 -5.61 -20.47 15.47
N ILE A 135 -6.39 -21.19 14.68
CA ILE A 135 -6.71 -22.59 14.87
C ILE A 135 -5.73 -23.41 14.03
N SER A 136 -5.04 -24.35 14.65
CA SER A 136 -4.19 -25.33 13.96
C SER A 136 -4.44 -26.73 14.49
N GLY A 137 -4.44 -27.72 13.60
CA GLY A 137 -4.56 -29.12 13.99
C GLY A 137 -4.13 -30.05 12.85
N SER A 138 -3.78 -31.27 13.23
CA SER A 138 -3.47 -32.33 12.28
C SER A 138 -4.37 -33.54 12.52
N ILE A 139 -4.76 -34.19 11.44
CA ILE A 139 -5.61 -35.39 11.46
C ILE A 139 -4.99 -36.37 10.47
N GLU A 140 -4.72 -37.59 10.91
CA GLU A 140 -4.34 -38.68 10.02
C GLU A 140 -5.51 -38.99 9.08
N ASP A 141 -5.23 -38.99 7.78
CA ASP A 141 -6.19 -39.27 6.72
C ASP A 141 -5.78 -40.59 6.07
N PRO A 142 -6.34 -41.74 6.50
CA PRO A 142 -5.95 -43.04 5.97
C PRO A 142 -6.47 -43.29 4.54
N ASP A 143 -7.40 -42.47 4.05
CA ASP A 143 -8.11 -42.69 2.78
C ASP A 143 -7.46 -41.97 1.58
N ILE A 144 -6.38 -41.20 1.80
CA ILE A 144 -5.61 -40.53 0.73
C ILE A 144 -4.47 -41.43 0.23
N GLY A 145 -4.69 -42.09 -0.91
CA GLY A 145 -3.67 -42.89 -1.58
C GLY A 145 -3.37 -44.23 -0.90
N LEU A 146 -2.28 -44.89 -1.30
CA LEU A 146 -1.94 -46.24 -0.85
C LEU A 146 -1.34 -46.28 0.57
N GLU A 147 -0.69 -45.20 1.00
CA GLU A 147 0.02 -45.10 2.29
C GLU A 147 -0.69 -44.18 3.30
N GLY A 148 -1.89 -43.69 2.97
CA GLY A 148 -2.54 -42.63 3.71
C GLY A 148 -1.80 -41.29 3.62
N GLY A 149 -2.17 -40.35 4.48
CA GLY A 149 -1.53 -39.04 4.57
C GLY A 149 -1.95 -38.27 5.81
N GLU A 150 -1.41 -37.07 5.96
CA GLU A 150 -1.69 -36.19 7.10
C GLU A 150 -2.42 -34.93 6.62
N ARG A 151 -3.62 -34.68 7.17
CA ARG A 151 -4.41 -33.50 6.86
C ARG A 151 -4.18 -32.42 7.90
N VAL A 152 -3.37 -31.44 7.53
CA VAL A 152 -3.15 -30.23 8.32
C VAL A 152 -4.27 -29.22 8.07
N ARG A 153 -4.88 -28.71 9.14
CA ARG A 153 -5.87 -27.63 9.11
C ARG A 153 -5.30 -26.41 9.80
N VAL A 154 -5.37 -25.27 9.11
CA VAL A 154 -5.03 -23.96 9.67
C VAL A 154 -6.13 -22.99 9.30
N GLY A 155 -6.60 -22.22 10.28
CA GLY A 155 -7.64 -21.22 10.07
C GLY A 155 -7.45 -20.01 10.97
N GLU A 156 -7.82 -18.85 10.45
CA GLU A 156 -7.91 -17.59 11.17
C GLU A 156 -9.25 -16.94 10.83
N ARG A 157 -9.75 -16.09 11.74
CA ARG A 157 -10.99 -15.33 11.54
C ARG A 157 -10.64 -13.86 11.60
N VAL A 158 -10.25 -13.32 10.45
CA VAL A 158 -9.82 -11.92 10.34
C VAL A 158 -10.76 -11.11 9.46
N ARG A 159 -10.83 -9.81 9.72
CA ARG A 159 -11.51 -8.84 8.87
C ARG A 159 -10.78 -7.51 8.87
N GLU A 160 -10.46 -7.01 7.69
CA GLU A 160 -9.89 -5.68 7.49
C GLU A 160 -10.98 -4.61 7.66
N LEU A 161 -10.73 -3.66 8.56
CA LEU A 161 -11.66 -2.60 8.87
C LEU A 161 -11.01 -1.23 8.69
N VAL A 162 -11.71 -0.34 7.98
CA VAL A 162 -11.41 1.09 7.96
C VAL A 162 -12.30 1.76 8.99
N VAL A 163 -11.72 2.24 10.09
CA VAL A 163 -12.47 2.78 11.24
C VAL A 163 -12.45 4.31 11.28
N ALA A 164 -11.40 4.95 10.77
CA ALA A 164 -11.27 6.40 10.77
C ALA A 164 -10.87 6.91 9.37
N LYS A 165 -11.88 7.07 8.49
CA LYS A 165 -11.67 7.50 7.09
C LYS A 165 -10.99 8.87 6.99
N SER A 166 -11.20 9.76 7.95
CA SER A 166 -10.61 11.11 8.01
C SER A 166 -9.10 11.12 8.20
N LEU A 167 -8.51 9.99 8.62
CA LEU A 167 -7.07 9.81 8.78
C LEU A 167 -6.38 9.24 7.54
N GLY A 168 -7.09 9.18 6.42
CA GLY A 168 -6.57 8.64 5.17
C GLY A 168 -6.89 9.54 3.99
N TYR A 169 -5.98 9.54 3.04
CA TYR A 169 -6.12 10.21 1.76
C TYR A 169 -5.77 9.23 0.64
N LEU A 170 -6.53 9.26 -0.46
CA LEU A 170 -6.38 8.31 -1.57
C LEU A 170 -6.29 9.05 -2.90
N ILE A 171 -5.11 8.99 -3.52
CA ILE A 171 -4.87 9.49 -4.87
C ILE A 171 -5.18 8.35 -5.84
N ARG A 172 -6.24 8.52 -6.64
CA ARG A 172 -6.69 7.53 -7.63
C ARG A 172 -6.21 7.88 -9.03
N ASN A 173 -5.74 6.86 -9.73
CA ASN A 173 -5.22 6.94 -11.10
C ASN A 173 -4.13 8.01 -11.29
N PRO A 174 -3.07 8.05 -10.45
CA PRO A 174 -1.97 8.99 -10.62
C PRO A 174 -1.19 8.82 -11.92
N ILE A 175 -1.16 7.64 -12.56
CA ILE A 175 -0.47 7.44 -13.86
C ILE A 175 -1.41 7.32 -15.06
#